data_AF-A0A0G0D2H0-F1
#
_entry.id   AF-A0A0G0D2H0-F1
#
_cell.length_a   1.000
_cell.length_b   1.000
_cell.length_c   1.000
_cell.angle_alpha   90.00
_cell.angle_beta   90.00
_cell.angle_gamma   90.00
#
_symmetry.space_group_name_H-M   'P 1'
#
loop_
_entity.id
_entity.type
_entity.pdbx_description
1 polymer ?
#
loop_
_entity_poly.entity_id
_entity_poly.type
_entity_poly.pdbx_seq_one_letter_code
_entity_poly.pdbx_strand_id
1 'polypeptide(L)' 'MKILREINDLGTTVIMATHNADIVNSLNKRVITIKKGKVVKDEKTGKYS' A
#
# COMPACT_ATOMS: atom_id res chain seq x y z
N MET A 1 8.21 -7.71 5.25
CA MET A 1 7.76 -6.31 5.47
C MET A 1 8.32 -5.64 6.74
N LYS A 2 9.32 -6.21 7.44
CA LYS A 2 9.87 -5.59 8.67
C LYS A 2 10.66 -4.31 8.36
N ILE A 3 11.63 -4.40 7.44
CA ILE A 3 12.53 -3.28 7.08
C ILE A 3 11.76 -2.06 6.53
N LEU A 4 10.83 -2.26 5.59
CA LEU A 4 10.07 -1.15 5.01
C LEU A 4 9.17 -0.45 6.04
N ARG A 5 8.69 -1.18 7.06
CA ARG A 5 7.95 -0.58 8.17
C ARG A 5 8.85 0.25 9.06
N GLU A 6 10.01 -0.27 9.45
CA GLU A 6 11.00 0.48 10.24
C GLU A 6 11.41 1.78 9.53
N ILE A 7 11.66 1.73 8.23
CA ILE A 7 11.96 2.94 7.42
C ILE A 7 10.79 3.92 7.43
N ASN A 8 9.55 3.43 7.29
CA ASN A 8 8.37 4.28 7.32
C ASN A 8 8.15 4.91 8.71
N ASP A 9 8.40 4.16 9.78
CA ASP A 9 8.28 4.61 11.17
C ASP A 9 9.35 5.66 11.53
N LEU A 10 10.50 5.65 10.86
CA LEU A 10 11.52 6.72 10.92
C LEU A 10 11.11 8.02 10.19
N GLY A 11 9.89 8.09 9.63
CA GLY A 11 9.34 9.28 8.97
C GLY A 11 9.57 9.32 7.46
N THR A 12 10.17 8.28 6.88
CA THR A 12 10.36 8.21 5.42
C THR A 12 9.02 7.86 4.75
N THR A 13 8.65 8.58 3.69
CA THR A 13 7.50 8.21 2.86
C THR A 13 7.88 7.02 1.98
N VAL A 14 7.16 5.90 2.13
CA VAL A 14 7.39 4.67 1.36
C VAL A 14 6.22 4.43 0.41
N ILE A 15 6.53 4.26 -0.88
CA ILE A 15 5.57 3.83 -1.91
C ILE A 15 5.95 2.42 -2.34
N MET A 16 4.97 1.50 -2.33
CA MET A 16 5.17 0.11 -2.73
C MET A 16 4.15 -0.27 -3.81
N ALA A 17 4.62 -0.83 -4.92
CA ALA A 17 3.79 -1.46 -5.93
C ALA A 17 3.89 -2.98 -5.79
N THR A 18 2.76 -3.67 -5.72
CA THR A 18 2.73 -5.14 -5.58
C THR A 18 1.46 -5.73 -6.18
N HIS A 19 1.53 -7.00 -6.60
CA HIS A 19 0.37 -7.82 -6.96
C HIS A 19 -0.08 -8.73 -5.80
N ASN A 20 0.61 -8.72 -4.66
CA ASN A 20 0.26 -9.56 -3.51
C ASN A 20 -0.78 -8.88 -2.62
N ALA A 21 -2.04 -9.32 -2.76
CA ALA A 21 -3.18 -8.79 -1.99
C ALA A 21 -3.05 -9.02 -0.47
N ASP A 22 -2.50 -10.16 -0.05
CA ASP A 22 -2.38 -10.51 1.38
C ASP A 22 -1.42 -9.55 2.11
N ILE A 23 -0.32 -9.17 1.45
CA ILE A 23 0.62 -8.20 2.00
C ILE A 23 -0.05 -6.83 2.15
N VAL A 24 -0.81 -6.39 1.13
CA VAL A 24 -1.54 -5.11 1.16
C VAL A 24 -2.54 -5.09 2.33
N ASN A 25 -3.31 -6.16 2.48
CA ASN A 25 -4.27 -6.35 3.56
C ASN A 25 -3.61 -6.34 4.95
N SER A 26 -2.43 -6.95 5.08
CA SER A 26 -1.70 -7.01 6.35
C SER A 26 -1.11 -5.66 6.79
N LEU A 27 -0.89 -4.73 5.84
CA LEU A 27 -0.26 -3.44 6.14
C LEU A 27 -1.27 -2.41 6.64
N ASN A 28 -2.54 -2.52 6.25
CA ASN A 28 -3.62 -1.60 6.62
C ASN A 28 -3.23 -0.11 6.43
N LYS A 29 -2.47 0.18 5.36
CA LYS A 29 -2.04 1.52 4.95
C LYS A 29 -2.92 2.00 3.78
N ARG A 30 -2.59 3.17 3.21
CA ARG A 30 -3.26 3.67 2.01
C ARG A 30 -3.04 2.75 0.82
N VAL A 31 -4.10 2.43 0.09
CA VAL A 31 -4.07 1.59 -1.12
C VAL A 31 -4.57 2.41 -2.29
N ILE A 32 -3.77 2.49 -3.36
CA ILE A 32 -4.15 3.15 -4.61
C ILE A 32 -4.18 2.08 -5.71
N THR A 33 -5.36 1.83 -6.27
CA THR A 33 -5.52 0.87 -7.36
C THR A 33 -5.49 1.60 -8.70
N ILE A 34 -4.62 1.16 -9.60
CA ILE A 34 -4.49 1.69 -10.95
C ILE A 34 -4.92 0.62 -11.95
N LYS A 35 -5.78 0.99 -12.90
CA LYS A 35 -6.23 0.12 -13.99
C LYS A 35 -6.29 0.92 -15.29
N LYS A 36 -5.68 0.39 -16.36
CA LYS A 36 -5.63 1.04 -17.69
C LYS A 36 -5.16 2.50 -17.62
N GLY A 37 -4.11 2.77 -16.84
CA GLY A 37 -3.52 4.11 -16.70
C GLY A 37 -4.33 5.12 -15.88
N LYS A 38 -5.40 4.69 -15.19
CA LYS A 38 -6.23 5.55 -14.33
C LYS A 38 -6.26 5.03 -12.90
N VAL A 39 -6.31 5.94 -11.93
CA VAL A 39 -6.62 5.61 -10.53
C VAL A 39 -8.10 5.27 -10.46
N VAL A 40 -8.42 4.04 -10.04
CA VAL A 40 -9.80 3.54 -9.93
C VAL A 40 -10.26 3.36 -8.49
N LYS A 41 -9.32 3.35 -7.53
CA LYS A 41 -9.60 3.27 -6.10
C LYS A 41 -8.50 3.98 -5.31
N ASP A 42 -8.88 4.68 -4.24
CA ASP A 42 -7.97 5.33 -3.30
C ASP A 42 -8.54 5.21 -1.88
N GLU A 43 -7.96 4.30 -1.09
CA GLU A 43 -8.44 3.96 0.24
C GLU A 43 -7.39 4.33 1.27
N LYS A 44 -7.68 5.29 2.18
CA LYS A 44 -6.70 5.81 3.15
C LYS A 44 -6.27 4.79 4.22
N THR A 45 -7.14 3.84 4.53
CA THR A 45 -6.90 2.70 5.44
C THR A 45 -7.65 1.51 4.86
N GLY A 46 -7.12 0.99 3.75
CA GLY A 46 -7.85 0.07 2.87
C GLY A 46 -7.45 -1.39 3.04
N LYS A 47 -8.42 -2.27 2.79
CA LYS A 47 -8.19 -3.69 2.47
C LYS A 47 -8.26 -3.86 0.95
N TYR A 48 -7.29 -4.55 0.37
CA TYR A 48 -7.39 -5.07 -0.99
C TYR A 48 -8.62 -5.98 -1.08
N SER A 49 -9.56 -5.59 -1.94
CA SER A 49 -10.84 -6.26 -2.21
C SER A 49 -11.10 -6.31 -3.70
#